data_AF-A0A355BFX3-F1
#
_entry.id   AF-A0A355BFX3-F1
#
_cell.length_a   1.000
_cell.length_b   1.000
_cell.length_c   1.000
_cell.angle_alpha   90.00
_cell.angle_beta   90.00
_cell.angle_gamma   90.00
#
_symmetry.space_group_name_H-M   'P 1'
#
loop_
_entity.id
_entity.type
_entity.pdbx_description
1 polymer ?
#
loop_
_entity_poly.entity_id
_entity_poly.type
_entity_poly.pdbx_seq_one_letter_code
_entity_poly.pdbx_strand_id
1 'polypeptide(L)'
;MARRKKALLLAIFFIVMTVASVRFFGYTTLRTRGDASVLPADGKLYVLLVGEDDGIVAPGKRARGRSDTLMVASFDPKTSEISLLSIP
;
A
#
# COMPACT_ATOMS: atom_id res chain seq x y z
N MET A 1 -0.37 23.59 -44.31
CA MET A 1 -1.13 23.92 -43.08
C MET A 1 -1.84 22.73 -42.43
N ALA A 2 -2.36 21.74 -43.18
CA ALA A 2 -3.12 20.62 -42.62
C ALA A 2 -2.33 19.68 -41.66
N ARG A 3 -1.04 19.40 -41.94
CA ARG A 3 -0.20 18.55 -41.07
C ARG A 3 0.05 19.15 -39.68
N ARG A 4 0.25 20.49 -39.60
CA ARG A 4 0.42 21.20 -38.32
C ARG A 4 -0.85 21.16 -37.47
N LYS A 5 -2.03 21.29 -38.08
CA LYS A 5 -3.32 21.18 -37.38
C LYS A 5 -3.56 19.76 -36.83
N LYS A 6 -3.21 18.73 -37.60
CA LYS A 6 -3.28 17.33 -37.15
C LYS A 6 -2.32 17.03 -36.00
N ALA A 7 -1.08 17.53 -36.07
CA ALA A 7 -0.11 17.39 -34.99
C ALA A 7 -0.55 18.09 -33.70
N LEU A 8 -1.15 19.28 -33.81
CA LEU A 8 -1.69 20.01 -32.67
C LEU A 8 -2.83 19.23 -31.98
N LEU A 9 -3.77 18.68 -32.76
CA LEU A 9 -4.86 17.85 -32.24
C LEU A 9 -4.34 16.61 -31.50
N LEU A 10 -3.31 15.97 -32.05
CA LEU A 10 -2.71 14.77 -31.46
C LEU A 10 -1.98 15.10 -30.14
N ALA A 11 -1.29 16.24 -30.08
CA ALA A 11 -0.66 16.72 -28.85
C ALA A 11 -1.69 17.03 -27.75
N ILE A 12 -2.79 17.70 -28.10
CA ILE A 12 -3.88 17.99 -27.16
C ILE A 12 -4.50 16.69 -26.64
N PHE A 13 -4.75 15.72 -27.53
CA PHE A 13 -5.27 14.41 -27.14
C PHE A 13 -4.37 13.70 -26.14
N PHE A 14 -3.05 13.69 -26.38
CA PHE A 14 -2.08 13.09 -25.46
C PHE A 14 -2.04 13.79 -24.10
N ILE A 15 -2.12 15.12 -24.07
CA ILE A 15 -2.16 15.88 -22.81
C ILE A 15 -3.42 15.52 -22.02
N VAL A 16 -4.59 15.51 -22.67
CA VAL A 16 -5.86 15.16 -22.01
C VAL A 16 -5.84 13.72 -21.50
N MET A 17 -5.36 12.76 -22.29
CA MET A 17 -5.21 11.37 -21.87
C MET A 17 -4.26 11.21 -20.70
N THR A 18 -3.15 11.95 -20.69
CA THR A 18 -2.17 11.91 -19.59
C THR A 18 -2.78 12.46 -18.30
N VAL A 19 -3.47 13.60 -18.36
CA VAL A 19 -4.14 14.19 -17.19
C VAL A 19 -5.28 13.29 -16.68
N ALA A 20 -6.07 12.72 -17.58
CA ALA A 20 -7.13 11.78 -17.22
C ALA A 20 -6.56 10.52 -16.56
N SER A 21 -5.46 9.98 -17.09
CA SER A 21 -4.78 8.81 -16.54
C SER A 21 -4.20 9.10 -15.15
N VAL A 22 -3.57 10.27 -14.95
CA VAL A 22 -3.08 10.68 -13.63
C VAL A 22 -4.22 10.88 -12.63
N ARG A 23 -5.41 11.33 -13.05
CA ARG A 23 -6.56 11.42 -12.14
C ARG A 23 -7.22 10.07 -11.84
N PHE A 24 -7.19 9.14 -12.79
CA PHE A 24 -7.80 7.82 -12.64
C PHE A 24 -6.89 6.84 -11.89
N PHE A 25 -5.58 6.86 -12.18
CA PHE A 25 -4.56 6.02 -11.56
C PHE A 25 -3.74 6.74 -10.48
N GLY A 26 -3.93 8.04 -10.29
CA GLY A 26 -3.38 8.79 -9.18
C GLY A 26 -4.02 8.30 -7.91
N TYR A 27 -3.41 7.26 -7.36
CA TYR A 27 -3.68 6.61 -6.10
C TYR A 27 -4.46 7.52 -5.17
N THR A 28 -5.77 7.31 -5.12
CA THR A 28 -6.50 7.59 -3.89
C THR A 28 -5.97 6.56 -2.91
N THR A 29 -4.82 6.85 -2.29
CA THR A 29 -4.65 6.41 -0.91
C THR A 29 -5.74 7.17 -0.19
N LEU A 30 -6.95 6.59 -0.18
CA LEU A 30 -7.96 6.87 0.81
C LEU A 30 -7.19 6.73 2.10
N ARG A 31 -6.78 7.88 2.64
CA ARG A 31 -6.15 7.97 3.94
C ARG A 31 -7.25 7.51 4.86
N THR A 32 -7.29 6.20 5.09
CA THR A 32 -8.14 5.57 6.07
C THR A 32 -7.66 6.20 7.35
N ARG A 33 -8.34 7.28 7.74
CA ARG A 33 -8.09 7.94 9.00
C ARG A 33 -8.48 6.87 10.00
N GLY A 34 -7.48 6.18 10.53
CA GLY A 34 -7.68 5.12 11.51
C GLY A 34 -8.59 5.71 12.56
N ASP A 35 -9.77 5.12 12.71
CA ASP A 35 -10.70 5.57 13.72
C ASP A 35 -10.02 5.29 15.06
N ALA A 36 -9.91 6.32 15.91
CA ALA A 36 -9.28 6.20 17.21
C ALA A 36 -10.03 5.19 18.10
N SER A 37 -11.26 4.81 17.72
CA SER A 37 -12.04 3.73 18.35
C SER A 37 -11.38 2.34 18.24
N VAL A 38 -10.46 2.14 17.29
CA VAL A 38 -9.74 0.87 17.09
C VAL A 38 -8.43 0.81 17.90
N LEU A 39 -8.03 1.93 18.51
CA LEU A 39 -6.84 1.95 19.35
C LEU A 39 -7.16 1.27 20.71
N PRO A 40 -6.31 0.36 21.19
CA PRO A 40 -6.36 -0.17 22.54
C PRO A 40 -6.31 0.95 23.59
N ALA A 41 -6.60 0.60 24.85
CA ALA A 41 -6.69 1.56 25.96
C ALA A 41 -5.42 2.40 26.19
N ASP A 42 -4.24 1.92 25.74
CA ASP A 42 -2.97 2.65 25.80
C ASP A 42 -2.76 3.66 24.66
N GLY A 43 -3.66 3.68 23.66
CA GLY A 43 -3.62 4.57 22.51
C GLY A 43 -2.54 4.22 21.47
N LYS A 44 -1.94 3.03 21.57
CA LYS A 44 -0.88 2.57 20.66
C LYS A 44 -1.42 1.56 19.65
N LEU A 45 -0.99 1.66 18.40
CA LEU A 45 -1.34 0.66 17.38
C LEU A 45 -0.38 -0.51 17.49
N TYR A 46 -0.90 -1.73 17.64
CA TYR A 46 -0.11 -2.97 17.61
C TYR A 46 -0.43 -3.79 16.37
N VAL A 47 0.60 -4.24 15.65
CA VAL A 47 0.47 -5.07 14.46
C VAL A 47 1.37 -6.30 14.63
N LEU A 48 0.79 -7.49 14.46
CA LEU A 48 1.55 -8.72 14.36
C LEU A 48 2.03 -8.90 12.92
N LEU A 49 3.35 -8.98 12.76
CA LEU A 49 4.03 -9.28 11.51
C LEU A 49 4.39 -10.77 11.50
N VAL A 50 3.89 -11.48 10.49
CA VAL A 50 4.12 -12.91 10.30
C VAL A 50 4.80 -13.08 8.94
N GLY A 51 6.08 -13.48 8.95
CA GLY A 51 6.80 -13.93 7.76
C GLY A 51 6.51 -15.40 7.57
N GLU A 52 5.76 -15.74 6.52
CA GLU A 52 5.49 -17.12 6.12
C GLU A 52 6.47 -17.53 5.00
N ASP A 53 7.13 -18.67 5.15
CA ASP A 53 7.87 -19.30 4.04
C ASP A 53 6.89 -20.12 3.19
N ASP A 54 6.06 -19.41 2.42
CA ASP A 54 5.12 -20.01 1.48
C ASP A 54 5.85 -20.36 0.17
N GLY A 55 6.48 -21.53 0.14
CA GLY A 55 6.92 -22.13 -1.12
C GLY A 55 5.72 -22.42 -2.04
N ILE A 56 5.82 -22.02 -3.32
CA ILE A 56 4.84 -22.44 -4.34
C ILE A 56 5.09 -23.91 -4.65
N VAL A 57 4.25 -24.80 -4.13
CA VAL A 57 4.38 -26.25 -4.38
C VAL A 57 3.73 -26.65 -5.72
N ALA A 58 2.67 -25.93 -6.15
CA ALA A 58 2.01 -26.07 -7.44
C ALA A 58 1.13 -24.84 -7.76
N PRO A 59 0.77 -24.55 -9.04
CA PRO A 59 -0.14 -23.48 -9.39
C PRO A 59 -1.48 -23.60 -8.64
N GLY A 60 -1.84 -22.57 -7.86
CA GLY A 60 -3.10 -22.54 -7.11
C GLY A 60 -3.08 -23.25 -5.75
N LYS A 61 -1.95 -23.84 -5.32
CA LYS A 61 -1.78 -24.37 -3.95
C LYS A 61 -0.62 -23.66 -3.25
N ARG A 62 -0.94 -22.80 -2.29
CA ARG A 62 0.05 -22.32 -1.32
C ARG A 62 0.33 -23.46 -0.34
N ALA A 63 1.60 -23.82 -0.14
CA ALA A 63 1.93 -24.54 1.08
C ALA A 63 1.49 -23.66 2.24
N ARG A 64 0.87 -24.24 3.27
CA ARG A 64 0.71 -23.52 4.54
C ARG A 64 2.10 -23.57 5.18
N GLY A 65 2.94 -22.59 4.85
CA GLY A 65 4.33 -22.54 5.26
C GLY A 65 4.48 -22.38 6.77
N ARG A 66 5.63 -22.79 7.30
CA ARG A 66 6.02 -22.43 8.67
C ARG A 66 6.24 -20.91 8.70
N SER A 67 5.79 -20.24 9.75
CA SER A 67 6.21 -18.86 9.97
C SER A 67 7.65 -18.88 10.47
N ASP A 68 8.56 -18.33 9.67
CA ASP A 68 9.98 -18.21 10.01
C ASP A 68 10.30 -16.89 10.72
N THR A 69 9.33 -15.98 10.82
CA THR A 69 9.50 -14.70 11.52
C THR A 69 8.19 -14.26 12.14
N LEU A 70 8.21 -14.02 13.45
CA LEU A 70 7.13 -13.39 14.19
C LEU A 70 7.66 -12.12 14.85
N MET A 71 7.01 -10.99 14.58
CA MET A 71 7.35 -9.72 15.23
C MET A 71 6.08 -8.96 15.62
N VAL A 72 6.14 -8.21 16.71
CA VAL A 72 5.11 -7.23 17.06
C VAL A 72 5.68 -5.85 16.80
N ALA A 73 5.02 -5.10 15.93
CA ALA A 73 5.27 -3.68 15.72
C ALA A 73 4.28 -2.88 16.56
N SER A 74 4.78 -1.92 17.34
CA SER A 74 3.94 -0.94 18.03
C SER A 74 4.23 0.46 17.54
N PHE A 75 3.20 1.24 17.26
CA PHE A 75 3.30 2.65 16.89
C PHE A 75 2.55 3.53 17.90
N ASP A 76 3.26 4.51 18.46
CA ASP A 76 2.66 5.53 19.31
C ASP A 76 2.39 6.80 18.48
N PRO A 77 1.12 7.15 18.20
CA PRO A 77 0.78 8.33 17.41
C PRO A 77 1.10 9.66 18.11
N LYS A 78 1.30 9.67 19.44
CA LYS A 78 1.60 10.89 20.21
C LYS A 78 3.08 11.25 20.11
N THR A 79 3.96 10.26 20.21
CA THR A 79 5.42 10.47 20.15
C THR A 79 6.00 10.22 18.76
N SER A 80 5.22 9.63 17.85
CA SER A 80 5.69 9.12 16.54
C SER A 80 6.77 8.04 16.65
N GLU A 81 6.88 7.37 17.80
CA GLU A 81 7.83 6.29 18.01
C GLU A 81 7.30 4.96 17.47
N ILE A 82 8.22 4.17 16.91
CA ILE A 82 7.96 2.80 16.46
C ILE A 82 8.87 1.88 17.27
N SER A 83 8.31 0.81 17.82
CA SER A 83 9.06 -0.26 18.47
C SER A 83 8.78 -1.58 17.79
N LEU A 84 9.80 -2.43 17.69
CA LEU A 84 9.74 -3.75 17.10
C LEU A 84 10.21 -4.77 18.13
N LEU A 85 9.37 -5.76 18.41
CA LEU A 85 9.72 -6.89 19.26
C LEU A 85 9.73 -8.16 18.40
N SER A 86 10.90 -8.80 18.27
CA SER A 86 10.98 -10.11 17.65
C SER A 86 10.56 -11.18 18.65
N ILE A 87 9.72 -12.13 18.21
CA ILE A 87 9.34 -13.33 18.95
C ILE A 87 10.16 -14.48 18.36
N PRO A 88 11.15 -15.02 19.11
CA PRO A 88 11.95 -16.15 18.65
C PRO A 88 11.13 -17.46 18.59
#